data_AF-A0A916ZD25-F1
#
_entry.id   AF-A0A916ZD25-F1
#
_cell.length_a   1.000
_cell.length_b   1.000
_cell.length_c   1.000
_cell.angle_alpha   90.00
_cell.angle_beta   90.00
_cell.angle_gamma   90.00
#
_symmetry.space_group_name_H-M   'P 1'
#
loop_
_entity.id
_entity.type
_entity.pdbx_description
1 polymer ?
#
loop_
_entity_poly.entity_id
_entity_poly.type
_entity_poly.pdbx_seq_one_letter_code
_entity_poly.pdbx_strand_id
1 'polypeptide(L)' 'MPGEHPTISRDSEYKRNGTLSLLAGIDLVTGEVIGSIEERHRSREFVDFLKKLDAH' A
#
# COMPACT_ATOMS: atom_id res chain seq x y z
N MET A 1 40.03 17.95 -7.95
CA MET A 1 39.72 19.39 -7.79
C MET A 1 38.42 19.51 -7.02
N PRO A 2 38.26 20.42 -6.05
CA PRO A 2 36.95 20.68 -5.45
C PRO A 2 36.10 21.48 -6.45
N GLY A 3 34.97 20.95 -6.91
CA GLY A 3 34.03 21.70 -7.75
C GLY A 3 33.24 20.97 -8.84
N GLU A 4 33.32 19.64 -8.98
CA GLU A 4 32.79 19.00 -10.20
C GLU A 4 31.30 18.61 -10.22
N HIS A 5 30.55 18.62 -9.12
CA HIS A 5 29.11 18.27 -9.16
C HIS A 5 28.24 19.18 -8.25
N PRO A 6 27.40 20.08 -8.80
CA PRO A 6 26.61 21.05 -8.03
C PRO A 6 25.25 20.50 -7.53
N THR A 7 25.01 19.20 -7.61
CA THR A 7 23.72 18.59 -7.24
C THR A 7 23.95 17.50 -6.20
N ILE A 8 23.08 17.47 -5.18
CA ILE A 8 23.02 16.36 -4.22
C ILE A 8 22.96 15.07 -5.02
N SER A 9 24.03 14.27 -4.98
CA SER A 9 24.00 12.90 -5.49
C SER A 9 22.98 12.14 -4.64
N ARG A 10 21.76 11.98 -5.16
CA ARG A 10 20.81 11.07 -4.56
C ARG A 10 21.23 9.68 -5.01
N ASP A 11 21.93 8.94 -4.16
CA ASP A 11 22.02 7.49 -4.27
C ASP A 11 20.62 6.94 -4.04
N SER A 12 19.80 6.94 -5.09
CA SER A 12 18.48 6.33 -5.03
C SER A 12 18.64 4.82 -5.23
N GLU A 13 18.99 4.11 -4.16
CA GLU A 13 18.89 2.65 -4.07
C GLU A 13 17.42 2.24 -3.92
N TYR A 14 16.59 2.57 -4.92
CA TYR A 14 15.23 2.06 -4.95
C TYR A 14 15.25 0.60 -5.41
N LYS A 15 14.90 -0.32 -4.50
CA LYS A 15 14.68 -1.73 -4.81
C LYS A 15 13.20 -2.09 -4.71
N ARG A 16 12.62 -2.57 -5.82
CA ARG A 16 11.22 -3.03 -5.89
C ARG A 16 11.13 -4.53 -5.65
N ASN A 17 10.47 -4.93 -4.56
CA ASN A 17 10.36 -6.34 -4.16
C ASN A 17 9.08 -7.03 -4.68
N GLY A 18 8.33 -6.39 -5.57
CA GLY A 18 7.05 -6.89 -6.08
C GLY A 18 5.91 -5.90 -5.86
N THR A 19 4.69 -6.41 -6.00
CA THR A 19 3.45 -5.62 -5.81
C THR A 19 2.55 -6.40 -4.87
N LEU A 20 1.97 -5.71 -3.89
CA LEU A 20 0.89 -6.21 -3.05
C LEU A 20 -0.36 -5.38 -3.31
N SER A 21 -1.52 -5.94 -3.00
CA SER A 21 -2.80 -5.24 -3.03
C SER A 21 -3.16 -4.79 -1.62
N LEU A 22 -3.37 -3.49 -1.43
CA LEU A 22 -3.98 -2.95 -0.22
C LEU A 22 -5.48 -2.80 -0.48
N LEU A 23 -6.29 -3.52 0.28
CA LEU A 23 -7.73 -3.31 0.37
C LEU A 23 -7.99 -2.46 1.61
N ALA A 24 -8.77 -1.39 1.47
CA ALA A 24 -9.11 -0.52 2.58
C ALA A 24 -10.56 -0.04 2.44
N GLY A 25 -11.27 -0.01 3.56
CA GLY A 25 -12.61 0.52 3.71
C GLY A 25 -12.63 1.48 4.89
N ILE A 26 -13.51 2.48 4.82
CA ILE A 26 -13.69 3.47 5.89
C ILE A 26 -15.16 3.47 6.32
N ASP A 27 -15.41 3.35 7.61
CA ASP A 27 -16.71 3.66 8.19
C ASP A 27 -16.87 5.18 8.24
N LEU A 28 -17.87 5.69 7.53
CA LEU A 28 -18.11 7.12 7.41
C LEU A 28 -18.74 7.76 8.66
N VAL A 29 -19.35 6.95 9.53
CA VAL A 29 -19.98 7.44 10.76
C VAL A 29 -18.93 7.58 11.85
N THR A 30 -18.10 6.56 12.04
CA THR A 30 -17.08 6.53 13.10
C THR A 30 -15.74 7.09 12.65
N GLY A 31 -15.46 7.08 11.35
CA GLY A 31 -14.17 7.40 10.76
C GLY A 31 -13.15 6.26 10.86
N GLU A 32 -13.55 5.07 11.29
CA GLU A 32 -12.65 3.93 11.41
C GLU A 32 -12.22 3.40 10.04
N VAL A 33 -10.93 3.05 9.91
CA VAL A 33 -10.37 2.47 8.69
C VAL A 33 -10.02 1.00 8.93
N ILE A 34 -10.57 0.12 8.09
CA ILE A 34 -10.30 -1.31 8.11
C ILE A 34 -9.51 -1.65 6.86
N GLY A 35 -8.40 -2.39 7.01
CA GLY A 35 -7.49 -2.70 5.91
C GLY A 35 -7.08 -4.18 5.85
N SER A 36 -6.80 -4.67 4.65
CA SER A 36 -6.12 -5.96 4.43
C SER A 36 -5.07 -5.86 3.32
N ILE A 37 -4.01 -6.65 3.47
CA ILE A 37 -2.92 -6.74 2.49
C ILE A 37 -2.98 -8.12 1.85
N GLU A 38 -3.04 -8.15 0.52
CA GLU A 38 -3.22 -9.37 -0.26
C GLU A 38 -2.12 -9.50 -1.32
N GLU A 39 -1.62 -10.72 -1.53
CA GLU A 39 -0.59 -10.98 -2.55
C GLU A 39 -1.10 -10.82 -3.98
N ARG A 40 -2.42 -10.96 -4.19
CA ARG A 40 -3.04 -10.93 -5.52
C ARG A 40 -4.28 -10.05 -5.53
N HIS A 41 -4.50 -9.37 -6.66
CA HIS A 41 -5.68 -8.56 -6.91
C HIS A 41 -6.75 -9.39 -7.64
N ARG A 42 -7.58 -10.15 -6.91
CA ARG A 42 -8.73 -10.86 -7.52
C ARG A 42 -9.99 -10.72 -6.66
N SER A 43 -11.11 -11.06 -7.29
CA SER A 43 -12.44 -10.97 -6.67
C SER A 43 -12.58 -11.79 -5.40
N ARG A 44 -11.93 -12.96 -5.28
CA ARG A 44 -12.04 -13.78 -4.06
C ARG A 44 -11.45 -13.07 -2.84
N GLU A 45 -10.27 -12.45 -2.99
CA GLU A 45 -9.62 -11.70 -1.91
C GLU A 45 -10.49 -10.49 -1.52
N PHE A 46 -11.09 -9.83 -2.51
CA PHE A 46 -12.04 -8.74 -2.27
C PHE A 46 -13.33 -9.19 -1.56
N VAL A 47 -13.93 -10.31 -1.96
CA VAL A 47 -15.13 -10.86 -1.30
C VAL A 47 -14.82 -11.24 0.16
N ASP A 48 -13.64 -11.79 0.43
CA ASP A 48 -13.23 -12.11 1.79
C ASP A 48 -12.98 -10.85 2.63
N PHE A 49 -12.48 -9.77 2.01
CA PHE A 49 -12.42 -8.46 2.66
C PHE A 49 -13.81 -7.90 3.00
N LEU A 50 -14.79 -8.03 2.09
CA LEU A 50 -16.17 -7.61 2.37
C LEU A 50 -16.80 -8.38 3.54
N LYS A 51 -16.53 -9.69 3.67
CA LYS A 51 -16.99 -10.46 4.84
C LYS A 51 -16.37 -9.99 6.15
N LYS A 52 -15.12 -9.52 6.12
CA LYS A 52 -14.48 -8.92 7.31
C LYS A 52 -15.16 -7.61 7.70
N LEU A 53 -15.53 -6.78 6.72
CA LEU A 53 -16.27 -5.55 6.96
C LEU A 53 -17.67 -5.81 7.53
N ASP A 54 -18.36 -6.85 7.05
CA ASP A 54 -19.70 -7.22 7.53
C ASP A 54 -19.70 -7.77 8.98
N ALA A 55 -18.58 -8.34 9.41
CA ALA A 55 -18.40 -8.89 10.76
C ALA A 55 -17.85 -7.87 11.78
N HIS A 56 -17.56 -6.64 11.36
CA HIS A 56 -16.99 -5.56 12.17
C HIS A 56 -18.10 -4.62 12.66
#